data_AF-A0A5N4E319-F1
#
_entry.id   AF-A0A5N4E319-F1
#
_cell.length_a   1.000
_cell.length_b   1.000
_cell.length_c   1.000
_cell.angle_alpha   90.00
_cell.angle_beta   90.00
_cell.angle_gamma   90.00
#
_symmetry.space_group_name_H-M   'P 1'
#
loop_
_entity.id
_entity.type
_entity.pdbx_description
1 polymer ?
#
loop_
_entity_poly.entity_id
_entity_poly.type
_entity_poly.pdbx_seq_one_letter_code
_entity_poly.pdbx_strand_id
1 'polypeptide(L)'
;MWAELRVSFLGYLRAAWKVREKRAFLRAGRVSKDKIELETSSLVSDENAGKICPEYNRELEMLCEELQVTLDSLTKIQMKMEKLSSTTKGVCELENYHYGEERKRPPLFHTWPTARFYEVSCQLSNMYRRELRLKRTIVEELAHCTDRDLTLSYLSMWLHQPYLEGHSRLLLESMLLETGHRAL
;
A
#
# COMPACT_ATOMS: atom_id res chain seq x y z
N MET A 1 -13.82 22.92 -4.40
CA MET A 1 -13.88 21.72 -5.27
C MET A 1 -12.54 20.95 -5.34
N TRP A 2 -11.39 21.61 -5.56
CA TRP A 2 -10.08 20.96 -5.63
C TRP A 2 -9.40 20.66 -4.27
N ALA A 3 -9.83 21.32 -3.20
CA ALA A 3 -9.30 21.12 -1.84
C ALA A 3 -9.89 19.89 -1.14
N GLU A 4 -11.20 19.63 -1.26
CA GLU A 4 -11.86 18.50 -0.59
C GLU A 4 -11.41 17.11 -1.10
N LEU A 5 -11.00 17.02 -2.38
CA LEU A 5 -10.43 15.79 -2.96
C LEU A 5 -9.02 15.47 -2.46
N ARG A 6 -8.31 16.45 -1.89
CA ARG A 6 -6.91 16.32 -1.43
C ARG A 6 -6.82 16.05 0.09
N VAL A 7 -7.71 16.65 0.89
CA VAL A 7 -7.79 16.54 2.36
C VAL A 7 -8.08 15.12 2.85
N SER A 8 -9.03 14.44 2.21
CA SER A 8 -9.42 13.07 2.58
C SER A 8 -8.49 12.00 2.00
N PHE A 9 -7.47 12.38 1.22
CA PHE A 9 -6.72 11.40 0.44
C PHE A 9 -5.48 10.91 1.17
N LEU A 10 -4.57 11.80 1.59
CA LEU A 10 -3.25 11.43 2.13
C LEU A 10 -3.25 11.03 3.63
N GLY A 11 -4.08 11.68 4.46
CA GLY A 11 -4.26 11.31 5.87
C GLY A 11 -5.01 9.98 6.03
N TYR A 12 -6.01 9.77 5.18
CA TYR A 12 -6.77 8.52 5.08
C TYR A 12 -5.90 7.40 4.49
N LEU A 13 -5.06 7.70 3.50
CA LEU A 13 -4.06 6.80 2.96
C LEU A 13 -3.14 6.25 4.04
N ARG A 14 -2.57 7.11 4.87
CA ARG A 14 -1.58 6.70 5.87
C ARG A 14 -2.20 5.97 7.05
N ALA A 15 -3.30 6.49 7.60
CA ALA A 15 -4.01 5.85 8.70
C ALA A 15 -4.62 4.52 8.25
N ALA A 16 -5.23 4.49 7.07
CA ALA A 16 -5.85 3.28 6.56
C ALA A 16 -4.83 2.26 6.06
N TRP A 17 -3.72 2.67 5.46
CA TRP A 17 -2.62 1.75 5.12
C TRP A 17 -2.07 1.08 6.37
N LYS A 18 -1.76 1.87 7.42
CA LYS A 18 -1.16 1.34 8.66
C LYS A 18 -2.13 0.46 9.48
N VAL A 19 -3.41 0.84 9.56
CA VAL A 19 -4.45 0.06 10.25
C VAL A 19 -4.77 -1.23 9.49
N ARG A 20 -4.91 -1.16 8.16
CA ARG A 20 -5.25 -2.32 7.33
C ARG A 20 -4.06 -3.26 7.16
N GLU A 21 -2.83 -2.74 7.13
CA GLU A 21 -1.63 -3.56 7.10
C GLU A 21 -1.42 -4.31 8.40
N LYS A 22 -1.53 -3.65 9.55
CA LYS A 22 -1.42 -4.34 10.85
C LYS A 22 -2.48 -5.44 10.98
N ARG A 23 -3.69 -5.18 10.49
CA ARG A 23 -4.77 -6.17 10.45
C ARG A 23 -4.46 -7.30 9.46
N ALA A 24 -3.99 -7.00 8.25
CA ALA A 24 -3.59 -7.99 7.25
C ALA A 24 -2.40 -8.85 7.73
N PHE A 25 -1.44 -8.27 8.44
CA PHE A 25 -0.31 -8.96 9.04
C PHE A 25 -0.75 -9.94 10.15
N LEU A 26 -1.61 -9.48 11.08
CA LEU A 26 -2.17 -10.35 12.12
C LEU A 26 -2.97 -11.52 11.54
N ARG A 27 -3.57 -11.33 10.35
CA ARG A 27 -4.34 -12.36 9.65
C ARG A 27 -3.46 -13.29 8.84
N ALA A 28 -2.51 -12.78 8.04
CA ALA A 28 -1.54 -13.59 7.33
C ALA A 28 -0.71 -14.46 8.29
N GLY A 29 -0.36 -13.92 9.47
CA GLY A 29 0.28 -14.68 10.54
C GLY A 29 -0.60 -15.79 11.12
N ARG A 30 -1.92 -15.58 11.23
CA ARG A 30 -2.87 -16.65 11.61
C ARG A 30 -3.00 -17.68 10.50
N VAL A 31 -3.27 -17.28 9.26
CA VAL A 31 -3.32 -18.19 8.09
C VAL A 31 -2.06 -19.05 7.98
N SER A 32 -0.88 -18.46 8.19
CA SER A 32 0.39 -19.19 8.24
C SER A 32 0.48 -20.16 9.41
N LYS A 33 0.15 -19.72 10.63
CA LYS A 33 0.17 -20.56 11.83
C LYS A 33 -0.79 -21.74 11.69
N ASP A 34 -1.96 -21.49 11.14
CA ASP A 34 -3.03 -22.46 10.95
C ASP A 34 -2.70 -23.46 9.83
N LYS A 35 -2.00 -23.03 8.76
CA LYS A 35 -1.44 -23.93 7.74
C LYS A 35 -0.35 -24.87 8.31
N ILE A 36 0.51 -24.35 9.19
CA ILE A 36 1.58 -25.15 9.84
C ILE A 36 0.97 -26.17 10.82
N GLU A 37 -0.08 -25.81 11.56
CA GLU A 37 -0.81 -26.72 12.46
C GLU A 37 -1.56 -27.83 11.68
N LEU A 38 -2.09 -27.52 10.50
CA LEU A 38 -2.74 -28.49 9.60
C LEU A 38 -1.76 -29.54 9.03
N GLU A 39 -0.54 -29.12 8.64
CA GLU A 39 0.48 -30.03 8.12
C GLU A 39 1.13 -30.89 9.22
N THR A 40 1.33 -30.33 10.43
CA THR A 40 1.89 -31.07 11.56
C THR A 40 0.94 -32.12 12.13
N SER A 41 -0.38 -31.86 12.11
CA SER A 41 -1.40 -32.86 12.46
C SER A 41 -1.58 -33.95 11.41
N SER A 42 -1.31 -33.65 10.14
CA SER A 42 -1.33 -34.63 9.04
C SER A 42 -0.15 -35.60 9.04
N LEU A 43 0.95 -35.26 9.72
CA LEU A 43 2.14 -36.13 9.87
C LEU A 43 2.12 -37.00 11.14
N VAL A 44 1.16 -36.80 12.04
CA VAL A 44 1.03 -37.54 13.31
C VAL A 44 -0.43 -37.97 13.53
N SER A 45 -0.90 -38.97 12.77
CA SER A 45 -1.77 -40.06 13.24
C SER A 45 -2.39 -40.77 12.03
N ASP A 46 -2.10 -42.07 11.95
CA ASP A 46 -2.90 -43.02 11.20
C ASP A 46 -4.30 -43.13 11.82
N GLU A 47 -5.29 -43.49 10.99
CA GLU A 47 -6.68 -43.88 11.34
C GLU A 47 -7.58 -42.87 12.09
N ASN A 48 -7.86 -41.69 11.50
CA ASN A 48 -9.20 -41.10 11.58
C ASN A 48 -9.42 -40.05 10.47
N ALA A 49 -9.83 -40.54 9.31
CA ALA A 49 -10.18 -39.71 8.17
C ALA A 49 -11.41 -38.85 8.47
N GLY A 50 -11.21 -37.53 8.41
CA GLY A 50 -12.11 -36.67 7.65
C GLY A 50 -13.26 -36.02 8.41
N LYS A 51 -12.93 -34.94 9.12
CA LYS A 51 -13.76 -33.72 9.05
C LYS A 51 -12.92 -32.52 9.49
N ILE A 52 -12.33 -31.83 8.50
CA ILE A 52 -12.00 -30.42 8.67
C ILE A 52 -13.29 -29.75 9.17
N CYS A 53 -13.25 -29.13 10.35
CA CYS A 53 -14.44 -28.53 10.93
C CYS A 53 -14.97 -27.47 9.93
N PRO A 54 -16.25 -27.52 9.50
CA PRO A 54 -16.78 -26.57 8.53
C PRO A 54 -16.70 -25.12 9.02
N GLU A 55 -16.62 -24.91 10.33
CA GLU A 55 -16.45 -23.62 10.97
C GLU A 55 -15.04 -23.04 10.77
N TYR A 56 -14.00 -23.89 10.82
CA TYR A 56 -12.60 -23.50 10.58
C TYR A 56 -12.38 -23.05 9.12
N ASN A 57 -12.91 -23.79 8.15
CA ASN A 57 -12.81 -23.40 6.74
C ASN A 57 -13.51 -22.06 6.47
N ARG A 58 -14.62 -21.80 7.17
CA ARG A 58 -15.39 -20.56 7.03
C ARG A 58 -14.65 -19.36 7.61
N GLU A 59 -13.97 -19.51 8.74
CA GLU A 59 -13.14 -18.45 9.30
C GLU A 59 -11.98 -18.09 8.38
N LEU A 60 -11.28 -19.08 7.82
CA LEU A 60 -10.20 -18.87 6.87
C LEU A 60 -10.69 -18.14 5.60
N GLU A 61 -11.83 -18.57 5.05
CA GLU A 61 -12.44 -17.95 3.88
C GLU A 61 -12.78 -16.48 4.12
N MET A 62 -13.41 -16.15 5.26
CA MET A 62 -13.67 -14.75 5.65
C MET A 62 -12.38 -13.93 5.75
N LEU A 63 -11.31 -14.49 6.32
CA LEU A 63 -10.02 -13.79 6.44
C LEU A 63 -9.39 -13.50 5.07
N CYS A 64 -9.49 -14.44 4.13
CA CYS A 64 -9.03 -14.28 2.75
C CYS A 64 -9.85 -13.22 1.99
N GLU A 65 -11.17 -13.23 2.13
CA GLU A 65 -12.06 -12.21 1.55
C GLU A 65 -11.71 -10.82 2.09
N GLU A 66 -11.52 -10.67 3.40
CA GLU A 66 -11.12 -9.41 4.02
C GLU A 66 -9.74 -8.91 3.53
N LEU A 67 -8.81 -9.84 3.31
CA LEU A 67 -7.49 -9.55 2.78
C LEU A 67 -7.58 -9.04 1.33
N GLN A 68 -8.43 -9.68 0.52
CA GLN A 68 -8.70 -9.24 -0.85
C GLN A 68 -9.31 -7.85 -0.89
N VAL A 69 -10.34 -7.59 -0.08
CA VAL A 69 -10.95 -6.25 0.07
C VAL A 69 -9.90 -5.20 0.46
N THR A 70 -8.97 -5.59 1.34
CA THR A 70 -7.85 -4.73 1.73
C THR A 70 -6.97 -4.40 0.52
N LEU A 71 -6.50 -5.40 -0.22
CA LEU A 71 -5.66 -5.21 -1.41
C LEU A 71 -6.34 -4.36 -2.48
N ASP A 72 -7.64 -4.57 -2.71
CA ASP A 72 -8.43 -3.77 -3.66
C ASP A 72 -8.50 -2.31 -3.21
N SER A 73 -8.64 -2.07 -1.92
CA SER A 73 -8.62 -0.72 -1.37
C SER A 73 -7.27 -0.03 -1.56
N LEU A 74 -6.16 -0.76 -1.39
CA LEU A 74 -4.80 -0.27 -1.63
C LEU A 74 -4.57 0.01 -3.12
N THR A 75 -5.15 -0.81 -3.99
CA THR A 75 -5.14 -0.63 -5.44
C THR A 75 -5.82 0.67 -5.85
N LYS A 76 -7.04 0.92 -5.33
CA LYS A 76 -7.77 2.18 -5.60
C LYS A 76 -6.99 3.40 -5.17
N ILE A 77 -6.28 3.29 -4.05
CA ILE A 77 -5.39 4.33 -3.53
C ILE A 77 -4.20 4.57 -4.48
N GLN A 78 -3.55 3.49 -4.91
CA GLN A 78 -2.38 3.55 -5.78
C GLN A 78 -2.75 4.16 -7.15
N MET A 79 -3.90 3.78 -7.72
CA MET A 79 -4.42 4.36 -8.97
C MET A 79 -4.65 5.88 -8.87
N LYS A 80 -5.11 6.35 -7.71
CA LYS A 80 -5.32 7.79 -7.46
C LYS A 80 -3.98 8.53 -7.32
N MET A 81 -2.95 7.92 -6.74
CA MET A 81 -1.58 8.48 -6.73
C MET A 81 -1.00 8.59 -8.14
N GLU A 82 -1.22 7.57 -8.98
CA GLU A 82 -0.81 7.61 -10.39
C GLU A 82 -1.53 8.72 -11.14
N LYS A 83 -2.86 8.81 -10.99
CA LYS A 83 -3.66 9.87 -11.60
C LYS A 83 -3.20 11.26 -11.18
N LEU A 84 -2.88 11.46 -9.89
CA LEU A 84 -2.30 12.70 -9.40
C LEU A 84 -0.98 13.01 -10.13
N SER A 85 -0.08 12.02 -10.20
CA SER A 85 1.23 12.20 -10.84
C SER A 85 1.09 12.57 -12.33
N SER A 86 0.21 11.88 -13.06
CA SER A 86 -0.07 12.17 -14.49
C SER A 86 -0.72 13.54 -14.69
N THR A 87 -1.63 13.94 -13.80
CA THR A 87 -2.25 15.27 -13.87
C THR A 87 -1.21 16.35 -13.62
N THR A 88 -0.36 16.21 -12.59
CA THR A 88 0.70 17.19 -12.30
C THR A 88 1.72 17.26 -13.43
N LYS A 89 2.03 16.13 -14.10
CA LYS A 89 2.87 16.13 -15.31
C LYS A 89 2.30 17.06 -16.38
N GLY A 90 1.01 16.93 -16.67
CA GLY A 90 0.33 17.82 -17.62
C GLY A 90 0.37 19.29 -17.20
N VAL A 91 0.25 19.58 -15.90
CA VAL A 91 0.41 20.95 -15.39
C VAL A 91 1.84 21.47 -15.59
N CYS A 92 2.86 20.64 -15.33
CA CYS A 92 4.26 21.03 -15.55
C CYS A 92 4.55 21.31 -17.03
N GLU A 93 4.05 20.46 -17.93
CA GLU A 93 4.21 20.62 -19.37
C GLU A 93 3.51 21.89 -19.87
N LEU A 94 2.31 22.15 -19.38
CA LEU A 94 1.54 23.34 -19.72
C LEU A 94 2.21 24.62 -19.21
N GLU A 95 2.71 24.60 -17.97
CA GLU A 95 3.46 25.72 -17.37
C GLU A 95 4.73 26.02 -18.18
N ASN A 96 5.48 24.98 -18.55
CA ASN A 96 6.68 25.13 -19.39
C ASN A 96 6.35 25.69 -20.78
N TYR A 97 5.24 25.27 -21.39
CA TYR A 97 4.78 25.79 -22.68
C TYR A 97 4.41 27.28 -22.62
N HIS A 98 3.70 27.72 -21.58
CA HIS A 98 3.22 29.11 -21.48
C HIS A 98 4.28 30.12 -21.06
N TYR A 99 5.23 29.73 -20.21
CA TYR A 99 6.14 30.69 -19.56
C TYR A 99 7.60 30.56 -19.99
N GLY A 100 8.02 29.46 -20.63
CA GLY A 100 9.41 29.23 -21.00
C GLY A 100 10.38 29.31 -19.79
N GLU A 101 11.65 29.65 -20.05
CA GLU A 101 12.65 29.88 -18.98
C GLU A 101 12.62 31.32 -18.41
N GLU A 102 12.06 32.29 -19.14
CA GLU A 102 12.34 33.71 -18.90
C GLU A 102 11.23 34.49 -18.17
N ARG A 103 10.04 33.91 -17.93
CA ARG A 103 8.92 34.62 -17.27
C ARG A 103 8.73 34.19 -15.81
N LYS A 104 8.43 35.15 -14.93
CA LYS A 104 8.06 34.91 -13.52
C LYS A 104 6.80 34.04 -13.46
N ARG A 105 6.97 32.79 -13.04
CA ARG A 105 5.91 31.79 -12.90
C ARG A 105 5.07 32.09 -11.65
N PRO A 106 3.73 32.14 -11.74
CA PRO A 106 2.90 32.29 -10.55
C PRO A 106 3.01 31.02 -9.67
N PRO A 107 3.25 31.15 -8.35
CA PRO A 107 3.42 30.00 -7.48
C PRO A 107 2.11 29.23 -7.29
N LEU A 108 2.12 27.93 -7.59
CA LEU A 108 0.99 27.01 -7.35
C LEU A 108 1.02 26.34 -5.97
N PHE A 109 2.18 26.39 -5.31
CA PHE A 109 2.45 25.85 -3.98
C PHE A 109 3.11 26.94 -3.12
N HIS A 110 3.21 26.72 -1.81
CA HIS A 110 3.77 27.73 -0.90
C HIS A 110 5.23 28.06 -1.22
N THR A 111 6.09 27.05 -1.32
CA THR A 111 7.52 27.20 -1.57
C THR A 111 8.03 26.34 -2.73
N TRP A 112 7.29 25.30 -3.12
CA TRP A 112 7.73 24.37 -4.16
C TRP A 112 7.42 24.82 -5.59
N PRO A 113 8.37 24.65 -6.53
CA PRO A 113 8.06 24.64 -7.96
C PRO A 113 7.13 23.47 -8.32
N THR A 114 6.31 23.63 -9.35
CA THR A 114 5.42 22.55 -9.84
C THR A 114 6.19 21.29 -10.22
N ALA A 115 7.35 21.45 -10.84
CA ALA A 115 8.23 20.33 -11.21
C ALA A 115 8.63 19.49 -9.98
N ARG A 116 8.93 20.14 -8.85
CA ARG A 116 9.29 19.43 -7.61
C ARG A 116 8.12 18.63 -7.06
N PHE A 117 6.92 19.21 -7.07
CA PHE A 117 5.72 18.49 -6.67
C PHE A 117 5.44 17.28 -7.56
N TYR A 118 5.64 17.42 -8.88
CA TYR A 118 5.53 16.31 -9.83
C TYR A 118 6.53 15.19 -9.52
N GLU A 119 7.82 15.51 -9.39
CA GLU A 119 8.88 14.54 -9.06
C GLU A 119 8.55 13.74 -7.80
N VAL A 120 8.19 14.44 -6.72
CA VAL A 120 7.86 13.81 -5.43
C VAL A 120 6.60 12.95 -5.55
N SER A 121 5.60 13.40 -6.30
CA SER A 121 4.38 12.62 -6.54
C SER A 121 4.68 11.32 -7.31
N CYS A 122 5.53 11.37 -8.33
CA CYS A 122 5.98 10.20 -9.08
C CYS A 122 6.81 9.24 -8.22
N GLN A 123 7.73 9.77 -7.42
CA GLN A 123 8.56 8.97 -6.52
C GLN A 123 7.69 8.18 -5.54
N LEU A 124 6.78 8.86 -4.84
CA LEU A 124 5.86 8.22 -3.90
C LEU A 124 4.97 7.19 -4.60
N SER A 125 4.37 7.54 -5.75
CA SER A 125 3.54 6.63 -6.52
C SER A 125 4.28 5.34 -6.90
N ASN A 126 5.55 5.46 -7.34
CA ASN A 126 6.38 4.31 -7.68
C ASN A 126 6.70 3.43 -6.48
N MET A 127 7.06 4.01 -5.33
CA MET A 127 7.36 3.26 -4.11
C MET A 127 6.14 2.47 -3.64
N TYR A 128 4.97 3.12 -3.57
CA TYR A 128 3.71 2.46 -3.20
C TYR A 128 3.25 1.43 -4.23
N ARG A 129 3.54 1.61 -5.53
CA ARG A 129 3.28 0.61 -6.57
C ARG A 129 4.10 -0.66 -6.32
N ARG A 130 5.39 -0.51 -6.04
CA ARG A 130 6.31 -1.64 -5.76
C ARG A 130 5.87 -2.39 -4.50
N GLU A 131 5.53 -1.65 -3.44
CA GLU A 131 5.04 -2.25 -2.20
C GLU A 131 3.71 -2.99 -2.41
N LEU A 132 2.76 -2.41 -3.15
CA LEU A 132 1.50 -3.09 -3.47
C LEU A 132 1.72 -4.36 -4.28
N ARG A 133 2.64 -4.33 -5.26
CA ARG A 133 2.99 -5.51 -6.05
C ARG A 133 3.56 -6.61 -5.17
N LEU A 134 4.49 -6.28 -4.27
CA LEU A 134 5.04 -7.22 -3.29
C LEU A 134 3.92 -7.87 -2.46
N LYS A 135 3.01 -7.05 -1.92
CA LYS A 135 1.91 -7.56 -1.10
C LYS A 135 1.01 -8.52 -1.89
N ARG A 136 0.68 -8.23 -3.16
CA ARG A 136 -0.08 -9.18 -3.99
C ARG A 136 0.66 -10.49 -4.21
N THR A 137 1.94 -10.42 -4.57
CA THR A 137 2.78 -11.61 -4.75
C THR A 137 2.86 -12.42 -3.46
N ILE A 138 3.02 -11.78 -2.29
CA ILE A 138 2.99 -12.49 -1.01
C ILE A 138 1.67 -13.25 -0.82
N VAL A 139 0.51 -12.65 -1.10
CA VAL A 139 -0.78 -13.34 -0.93
C VAL A 139 -0.93 -14.52 -1.89
N GLU A 140 -0.53 -14.34 -3.16
CA GLU A 140 -0.55 -15.39 -4.18
C GLU A 140 0.36 -16.57 -3.79
N GLU A 141 1.59 -16.29 -3.35
CA GLU A 141 2.59 -17.31 -2.98
C GLU A 141 2.29 -17.96 -1.62
N LEU A 142 1.72 -17.22 -0.66
CA LEU A 142 1.41 -17.74 0.67
C LEU A 142 0.41 -18.90 0.62
N ALA A 143 -0.52 -18.89 -0.33
CA ALA A 143 -1.46 -19.99 -0.55
C ALA A 143 -0.72 -21.31 -0.87
N HIS A 144 0.41 -21.23 -1.58
CA HIS A 144 1.19 -22.39 -2.04
C HIS A 144 2.40 -22.70 -1.16
N CYS A 145 2.83 -21.79 -0.28
CA CYS A 145 4.03 -21.93 0.54
C CYS A 145 3.87 -22.98 1.65
N THR A 146 4.67 -24.06 1.61
CA THR A 146 4.75 -25.10 2.66
C THR A 146 5.97 -24.91 3.58
N ASP A 147 6.95 -24.10 3.15
CA ASP A 147 8.14 -23.79 3.93
C ASP A 147 7.84 -22.71 4.98
N ARG A 148 8.10 -23.03 6.25
CA ARG A 148 7.93 -22.14 7.40
C ARG A 148 8.87 -20.93 7.33
N ASP A 149 10.12 -21.10 6.94
CA ASP A 149 11.10 -20.01 6.92
C ASP A 149 10.79 -19.01 5.81
N LEU A 150 10.34 -19.53 4.66
CA LEU A 150 9.83 -18.70 3.57
C LEU A 150 8.56 -17.93 4.00
N THR A 151 7.66 -18.59 4.73
CA THR A 151 6.45 -17.94 5.24
C THR A 151 6.77 -16.80 6.22
N LEU A 152 7.70 -17.04 7.15
CA LEU A 152 8.18 -16.01 8.08
C LEU A 152 8.85 -14.85 7.34
N SER A 153 9.58 -15.14 6.26
CA SER A 153 10.19 -14.14 5.40
C SER A 153 9.14 -13.28 4.70
N TYR A 154 8.06 -13.87 4.18
CA TYR A 154 6.92 -13.14 3.60
C TYR A 154 6.21 -12.26 4.64
N LEU A 155 6.00 -12.75 5.84
CA LEU A 155 5.42 -11.96 6.93
C LEU A 155 6.31 -10.77 7.31
N SER A 156 7.62 -10.99 7.40
CA SER A 156 8.60 -9.94 7.66
C SER A 156 8.57 -8.86 6.57
N MET A 157 8.64 -9.27 5.29
CA MET A 157 8.53 -8.36 4.15
C MET A 157 7.22 -7.57 4.15
N TRP A 158 6.10 -8.23 4.48
CA TRP A 158 4.81 -7.57 4.60
C TRP A 158 4.80 -6.48 5.67
N LEU A 159 5.42 -6.73 6.83
CA LEU A 159 5.43 -5.80 7.97
C LEU A 159 6.37 -4.61 7.77
N HIS A 160 7.56 -4.88 7.24
CA HIS A 160 8.64 -3.89 7.17
C HIS A 160 8.56 -2.98 5.94
N GLN A 161 7.71 -3.31 4.96
CA GLN A 161 7.51 -2.50 3.75
C GLN A 161 8.83 -2.11 3.06
N PRO A 162 9.64 -3.08 2.61
CA PRO A 162 11.00 -2.84 2.15
C PRO A 162 11.11 -1.85 0.98
N TYR A 163 10.01 -1.64 0.23
CA TYR A 163 9.98 -0.67 -0.88
C TYR A 163 9.62 0.75 -0.47
N LEU A 164 9.28 0.98 0.79
CA LEU A 164 9.03 2.30 1.35
C LEU A 164 10.28 2.82 2.08
N GLU A 165 11.10 3.57 1.34
CA GLU A 165 12.26 4.31 1.87
C GLU A 165 11.86 5.28 2.99
N GLY A 166 12.77 5.50 3.94
CA GLY A 166 12.49 6.22 5.20
C GLY A 166 12.03 7.68 5.01
N HIS A 167 12.43 8.34 3.92
CA HIS A 167 12.02 9.71 3.61
C HIS A 167 10.63 9.80 2.94
N SER A 168 9.99 8.68 2.56
CA SER A 168 8.63 8.68 1.99
C SER A 168 7.62 9.41 2.89
N ARG A 169 7.72 9.20 4.21
CA ARG A 169 6.91 9.90 5.19
C ARG A 169 7.18 11.40 5.15
N LEU A 170 8.44 11.82 5.15
CA LEU A 170 8.82 13.22 5.09
C LEU A 170 8.30 13.87 3.81
N LEU A 171 8.46 13.23 2.65
CA LEU A 171 7.95 13.69 1.37
C LEU A 171 6.44 13.90 1.39
N LEU A 172 5.68 12.96 1.97
CA LEU A 172 4.24 13.09 2.15
C LEU A 172 3.87 14.29 3.05
N GLU A 173 4.59 14.49 4.16
CA GLU A 173 4.35 15.64 5.04
C GLU A 173 4.67 16.96 4.33
N SER A 174 5.77 17.01 3.57
CA SER A 174 6.13 18.19 2.79
C SER A 174 5.08 18.49 1.72
N MET A 175 4.61 17.49 0.98
CA MET A 175 3.52 17.70 0.00
C MET A 175 2.25 18.26 0.66
N LEU A 176 1.91 17.78 1.86
CA LEU A 176 0.76 18.27 2.61
C LEU A 176 0.93 19.72 3.05
N LEU A 177 2.10 20.07 3.59
CA LEU A 177 2.43 21.45 3.96
C LEU A 177 2.34 22.37 2.75
N GLU A 178 2.99 22.01 1.65
CA GLU A 178 3.08 22.81 0.42
C GLU A 178 1.75 23.07 -0.27
N THR A 179 0.76 22.23 0.00
CA THR A 179 -0.60 22.35 -0.54
C THR A 179 -1.59 22.95 0.47
N GLY A 180 -1.12 23.38 1.64
CA GLY A 180 -1.95 23.97 2.70
C GLY A 180 -2.79 22.97 3.50
N HIS A 181 -2.49 21.66 3.41
CA HIS A 181 -3.20 20.60 4.15
C HIS A 181 -2.66 20.38 5.56
N ARG A 182 -1.50 20.94 5.87
CA ARG A 182 -1.01 21.13 7.23
C ARG A 182 -0.72 22.59 7.44
N ALA A 183 -0.96 23.05 8.67
CA ALA A 183 -0.47 24.36 9.09
C ALA A 183 1.07 24.37 9.03
N LEU A 184 1.60 25.50 8.57
CA LEU A 184 3.03 25.83 8.60
C LEU A 184 3.49 26.08 10.04
#